data_AF-B4IDQ7-F1
#
_entry.id   AF-B4IDQ7-F1
#
_cell.length_a   1.000
_cell.length_b   1.000
_cell.length_c   1.000
_cell.angle_alpha   90.00
_cell.angle_beta   90.00
_cell.angle_gamma   90.00
#
_symmetry.space_group_name_H-M   'P 1'
#
loop_
_entity.id
_entity.type
_entity.pdbx_description
1 polymer ?
#
loop_
_entity_poly.entity_id
_entity_poly.type
_entity_poly.pdbx_seq_one_letter_code
_entity_poly.pdbx_strand_id
1 'polypeptide(L)'
;MSDEVKGKKQEKKDQSLRVQILVYRCMGIDLWSPTMANDRPWLTFVTMGPLFLFMVPMFLAAHEYITQVSLLSDTLGSTFASMLTLVKFLLFCYHRKEFVGLIYRIRAILAKGKNRSVA
;
A
#
# COMPACT_ATOMS: atom_id res chain seq x y z
N MET A 1 -6.38 34.47 5.82
CA MET A 1 -7.10 33.50 4.96
C MET A 1 -6.23 32.36 4.42
N SER A 2 -4.93 32.57 4.15
CA SER A 2 -4.03 31.49 3.68
C SER A 2 -3.61 30.46 4.75
N ASP A 3 -3.59 30.82 6.03
CA ASP A 3 -3.13 29.92 7.09
C ASP A 3 -4.16 28.87 7.49
N GLU A 4 -5.46 29.20 7.45
CA GLU A 4 -6.53 28.20 7.67
C GLU A 4 -6.56 27.13 6.57
N VAL A 5 -6.27 27.50 5.32
CA VAL A 5 -6.23 26.56 4.18
C VAL A 5 -5.02 25.62 4.30
N LYS A 6 -3.89 26.10 4.82
CA LYS A 6 -2.71 25.27 5.11
C LYS A 6 -2.97 24.33 6.28
N GLY A 7 -3.59 24.82 7.36
CA GLY A 7 -3.99 24.01 8.52
C GLY A 7 -4.90 22.84 8.13
N LYS A 8 -5.99 23.11 7.39
CA LYS A 8 -6.93 22.07 6.90
C LYS A 8 -6.27 21.06 5.95
N LYS A 9 -5.33 21.49 5.09
CA LYS A 9 -4.56 20.57 4.22
C LYS A 9 -3.63 19.66 5.03
N GLN A 10 -3.03 20.19 6.10
CA GLN A 10 -2.08 19.47 6.93
C GLN A 10 -2.79 18.45 7.83
N GLU A 11 -3.97 18.81 8.35
CA GLU A 11 -4.83 17.92 9.13
C GLU A 11 -5.37 16.74 8.29
N LYS A 12 -5.81 17.01 7.04
CA LYS A 12 -6.19 15.95 6.08
C LYS A 12 -5.03 15.01 5.75
N LYS A 13 -3.80 15.53 5.62
CA LYS A 13 -2.61 14.70 5.38
C LYS A 13 -2.30 13.80 6.58
N ASP A 14 -2.41 14.31 7.80
CA ASP A 14 -2.19 13.51 9.01
C ASP A 14 -3.25 12.41 9.17
N GLN A 15 -4.52 12.71 8.89
CA GLN A 15 -5.60 11.71 8.87
C GLN A 15 -5.37 10.64 7.80
N SER A 16 -5.02 11.04 6.56
CA SER A 16 -4.72 10.10 5.47
C SER A 16 -3.57 9.15 5.82
N LEU A 17 -2.50 9.67 6.44
CA LEU A 17 -1.34 8.89 6.84
C LEU A 17 -1.68 7.90 7.98
N ARG A 18 -2.55 8.29 8.92
CA ARG A 18 -3.05 7.40 9.98
C ARG A 18 -3.91 6.28 9.43
N VAL A 19 -4.79 6.59 8.48
CA VAL A 19 -5.64 5.58 7.81
C VAL A 19 -4.78 4.59 7.04
N GLN A 20 -3.78 5.06 6.30
CA GLN A 20 -2.86 4.15 5.60
C GLN A 20 -2.16 3.19 6.57
N ILE A 21 -1.66 3.70 7.69
CA ILE A 21 -0.96 2.87 8.69
C ILE A 21 -1.91 1.88 9.36
N LEU A 22 -3.16 2.27 9.60
CA LEU A 22 -4.19 1.35 10.10
C LEU A 22 -4.50 0.24 9.08
N VAL A 23 -4.68 0.59 7.81
CA VAL A 23 -4.98 -0.37 6.72
C VAL A 23 -3.87 -1.41 6.59
N TYR A 24 -2.61 -0.98 6.56
CA TYR A 24 -1.48 -1.90 6.52
C TYR A 24 -1.37 -2.76 7.79
N ARG A 25 -1.70 -2.20 8.95
CA ARG A 25 -1.73 -2.96 10.21
C ARG A 25 -2.84 -4.03 10.20
N CYS A 26 -3.98 -3.75 9.58
CA CYS A 26 -5.02 -4.75 9.31
C CYS A 26 -4.54 -5.84 8.33
N MET A 27 -3.64 -5.51 7.41
CA MET A 27 -2.92 -6.48 6.56
C MET A 27 -1.76 -7.19 7.26
N GLY A 28 -1.57 -6.97 8.57
CA GLY A 28 -0.51 -7.60 9.36
C GLY A 28 0.86 -6.95 9.22
N ILE A 29 0.97 -5.82 8.53
CA ILE A 29 2.22 -5.11 8.29
C ILE A 29 2.31 -3.93 9.26
N ASP A 30 3.32 -3.94 10.11
CA ASP A 30 3.55 -2.85 11.06
C ASP A 30 4.51 -1.80 10.48
N LEU A 31 3.94 -0.66 10.03
CA LEU A 31 4.74 0.49 9.58
C LEU A 31 5.31 1.32 10.73
N TRP A 32 5.13 0.92 11.98
CA TRP A 32 5.73 1.60 13.12
C TRP A 32 7.20 1.22 13.33
N SER A 33 7.67 0.11 12.76
CA SER A 33 9.06 -0.32 12.88
C SER A 33 9.68 -0.58 11.51
N PRO A 34 10.92 -0.09 11.24
CA PRO A 34 11.64 -0.43 10.02
C PRO A 34 12.01 -1.92 9.93
N THR A 35 11.86 -2.66 11.03
CA THR A 35 12.09 -4.10 11.11
C THR A 35 10.79 -4.89 10.97
N MET A 36 10.85 -6.09 10.40
CA MET A 36 9.71 -7.02 10.29
C MET A 36 9.42 -7.76 11.60
N ALA A 37 10.10 -7.42 12.70
CA ALA A 37 10.02 -8.13 13.97
C ALA A 37 8.61 -8.10 14.60
N ASN A 38 7.81 -7.08 14.27
CA ASN A 38 6.43 -6.93 14.75
C ASN A 38 5.38 -7.20 13.66
N ASP A 39 5.82 -7.62 12.47
CA ASP A 39 4.89 -8.03 11.42
C ASP A 39 4.20 -9.33 11.82
N ARG A 40 2.93 -9.47 11.43
CA ARG A 40 2.11 -10.67 11.64
C ARG A 40 2.05 -11.42 10.30
N PRO A 41 3.06 -12.24 9.96
CA PRO A 41 3.16 -12.88 8.65
C PRO A 41 1.94 -13.76 8.33
N TRP A 42 1.33 -14.37 9.34
CA TRP A 42 0.07 -15.10 9.22
C TRP A 42 -1.09 -14.23 8.72
N LEU A 43 -1.21 -13.01 9.23
CA LEU A 43 -2.29 -12.10 8.83
C LEU A 43 -2.04 -11.58 7.42
N THR A 44 -0.79 -11.26 7.09
CA THR A 44 -0.39 -10.90 5.72
C THR A 44 -0.64 -12.04 4.75
N PHE A 45 -0.35 -13.29 5.14
CA PHE A 45 -0.64 -14.47 4.33
C PHE A 45 -2.14 -14.66 4.10
N VAL A 46 -2.99 -14.45 5.11
CA VAL A 46 -4.44 -14.51 4.92
C VAL A 46 -4.94 -13.40 3.98
N THR A 47 -4.36 -12.20 4.04
CA THR A 47 -4.81 -11.07 3.20
C THR A 47 -4.28 -11.09 1.77
N MET A 48 -3.04 -11.55 1.56
CA MET A 48 -2.37 -11.54 0.25
C MET A 48 -2.33 -12.92 -0.40
N GLY A 49 -2.38 -13.99 0.39
CA GLY A 49 -2.37 -15.38 -0.08
C GLY A 49 -3.47 -15.69 -1.10
N PRO A 50 -4.73 -15.26 -0.91
CA PRO A 50 -5.77 -15.43 -1.92
C PRO A 50 -5.42 -14.77 -3.25
N LEU A 51 -4.72 -13.63 -3.23
CA LEU A 51 -4.29 -12.91 -4.44
C LEU A 51 -3.21 -13.70 -5.20
N PHE A 52 -2.27 -14.31 -4.47
CA PHE A 52 -1.30 -15.24 -5.05
C PHE A 52 -1.96 -16.54 -5.56
N LEU A 53 -2.94 -17.07 -4.84
CA LEU A 53 -3.66 -18.28 -5.23
C LEU A 53 -4.50 -18.05 -6.48
N PHE A 54 -5.05 -16.85 -6.65
CA PHE A 54 -5.86 -16.45 -7.80
C PHE A 54 -5.02 -16.12 -9.04
N MET A 55 -3.76 -15.69 -8.85
CA MET A 55 -2.80 -15.43 -9.93
C MET A 55 -2.45 -16.69 -10.74
N VAL A 56 -2.36 -17.85 -10.09
CA VAL A 56 -1.98 -19.12 -10.75
C VAL A 56 -3.01 -19.56 -11.82
N PRO A 57 -4.30 -19.73 -11.51
CA PRO A 57 -5.29 -20.10 -12.51
C PRO A 57 -5.50 -19.00 -13.56
N MET A 58 -5.31 -17.73 -13.18
CA MET A 58 -5.37 -16.60 -14.11
C MET A 58 -4.21 -16.61 -15.13
N PHE A 59 -3.01 -17.02 -14.72
CA PHE A 59 -1.87 -17.21 -15.61
C PHE A 59 -2.10 -18.39 -16.58
N LEU A 60 -2.64 -19.50 -16.10
CA LEU A 60 -2.99 -20.65 -16.93
C LEU A 60 -4.09 -20.30 -17.95
N ALA A 61 -5.14 -19.59 -17.52
CA ALA A 61 -6.20 -19.12 -18.40
C ALA A 61 -5.67 -18.13 -19.44
N ALA A 62 -4.83 -17.16 -19.06
CA ALA A 62 -4.24 -16.23 -20.01
C ALA A 62 -3.40 -16.93 -21.09
N HIS A 63 -2.72 -18.03 -20.75
CA HIS A 63 -1.98 -18.84 -21.70
C HIS A 63 -2.89 -19.62 -22.66
N GLU A 64 -4.01 -20.18 -22.18
CA GLU A 64 -5.00 -20.88 -23.02
C GLU A 64 -5.80 -19.93 -23.93
N TYR A 65 -6.10 -18.70 -23.50
CA TYR A 65 -6.93 -17.76 -24.25
C TYR A 65 -6.17 -16.87 -25.25
N ILE A 66 -4.85 -17.05 -25.43
CA ILE A 66 -4.02 -16.27 -26.38
C ILE A 66 -4.59 -16.24 -27.82
N THR A 67 -5.40 -17.23 -28.19
CA THR A 67 -6.03 -17.34 -29.52
C THR A 67 -7.42 -16.69 -29.63
N GLN A 68 -8.04 -16.21 -28.54
CA GLN A 68 -9.38 -15.61 -28.54
C GLN A 68 -9.37 -14.12 -28.16
N VAL A 69 -9.10 -13.27 -29.15
CA VAL A 69 -8.85 -11.81 -29.01
C VAL A 69 -9.95 -11.04 -28.25
N SER A 70 -11.22 -11.47 -28.33
CA SER A 70 -12.33 -10.73 -27.71
C SER A 70 -12.53 -11.00 -26.22
N LEU A 71 -12.34 -12.25 -25.77
CA LEU A 71 -12.33 -12.63 -24.35
C LEU A 71 -11.03 -12.23 -23.67
N LEU A 72 -9.95 -12.16 -24.45
CA LEU A 72 -8.64 -11.75 -23.99
C LEU A 72 -8.64 -10.29 -23.50
N SER A 73 -9.36 -9.36 -24.13
CA SER A 73 -9.30 -7.93 -23.76
C SER A 73 -9.86 -7.63 -22.35
N ASP A 74 -11.03 -8.16 -22.01
CA ASP A 74 -11.65 -7.97 -20.68
C ASP A 74 -10.91 -8.70 -19.58
N THR A 75 -10.41 -9.90 -19.90
CA THR A 75 -9.67 -10.74 -18.95
C THR A 75 -8.24 -10.21 -18.74
N LEU A 76 -7.60 -9.64 -19.77
CA LEU A 76 -6.28 -9.01 -19.66
C LEU A 76 -6.31 -7.78 -18.76
N GLY A 77 -7.35 -6.94 -18.83
CA GLY A 77 -7.43 -5.75 -17.99
C GLY A 77 -7.40 -6.07 -16.49
N SER A 78 -8.19 -7.07 -16.08
CA SER A 78 -8.20 -7.55 -14.69
C SER A 78 -6.92 -8.30 -14.30
N THR A 79 -6.31 -9.03 -15.25
CA THR A 79 -5.03 -9.73 -15.06
C THR A 79 -3.87 -8.76 -14.89
N PHE A 80 -3.77 -7.71 -15.70
CA PHE A 80 -2.76 -6.67 -15.56
C PHE A 80 -2.94 -5.88 -14.26
N ALA A 81 -4.18 -5.54 -13.88
CA ALA A 81 -4.44 -4.82 -12.64
C ALA A 81 -4.01 -5.61 -11.39
N SER A 82 -4.32 -6.91 -11.36
CA SER A 82 -3.91 -7.80 -10.28
C SER A 82 -2.39 -8.02 -10.29
N MET A 83 -1.75 -8.15 -11.45
CA MET A 83 -0.31 -8.32 -11.58
C MET A 83 0.46 -7.06 -11.12
N LEU A 84 -0.04 -5.87 -11.47
CA LEU A 84 0.50 -4.60 -10.96
C LEU A 84 0.34 -4.48 -9.44
N THR A 85 -0.76 -5.00 -8.88
CA THR A 85 -0.97 -5.03 -7.43
C THR A 85 0.06 -5.92 -6.74
N LEU A 86 0.36 -7.07 -7.34
CA LEU A 86 1.41 -7.99 -6.88
C LEU A 86 2.80 -7.35 -6.93
N VAL A 87 3.15 -6.74 -8.06
CA VAL A 87 4.44 -6.05 -8.25
C VAL A 87 4.60 -4.92 -7.25
N LYS A 88 3.54 -4.12 -7.02
CA LYS A 88 3.55 -3.07 -5.98
C LYS A 88 3.79 -3.65 -4.59
N PHE A 89 3.15 -4.77 -4.26
CA PHE A 89 3.34 -5.43 -2.99
C PHE A 89 4.77 -5.94 -2.80
N LEU A 90 5.36 -6.54 -3.83
CA LEU A 90 6.76 -6.99 -3.80
C LEU A 90 7.74 -5.83 -3.69
N LEU A 91 7.54 -4.76 -4.46
CA LEU A 91 8.33 -3.53 -4.35
C LEU A 91 8.22 -2.90 -2.97
N PHE A 92 7.03 -2.90 -2.37
CA PHE A 92 6.84 -2.44 -1.00
C PHE A 92 7.61 -3.31 -0.01
N CYS A 93 7.56 -4.64 -0.14
CA CYS A 93 8.32 -5.55 0.72
C CYS A 93 9.83 -5.32 0.59
N TYR A 94 10.32 -5.12 -0.64
CA TYR A 94 11.73 -4.88 -0.93
C TYR A 94 12.22 -3.52 -0.40
N HIS A 95 11.48 -2.44 -0.66
CA HIS A 95 11.80 -1.08 -0.22
C HIS A 95 11.19 -0.72 1.15
N ARG A 96 10.69 -1.69 1.93
CA ARG A 96 9.96 -1.48 3.20
C ARG A 96 10.70 -0.53 4.14
N LYS A 97 12.02 -0.70 4.26
CA LYS A 97 12.88 0.13 5.13
C LYS A 97 12.86 1.60 4.73
N GLU A 98 12.96 1.89 3.43
CA GLU A 98 12.95 3.26 2.90
C GLU A 98 11.57 3.90 3.03
N PHE A 99 10.51 3.15 2.73
CA PHE A 99 9.12 3.62 2.88
C PHE A 99 8.77 3.94 4.33
N VAL A 100 9.08 3.05 5.27
CA VAL A 100 8.85 3.30 6.71
C VAL A 100 9.69 4.46 7.20
N GLY A 101 10.94 4.58 6.75
CA GLY A 101 11.80 5.73 7.04
C GLY A 101 11.22 7.05 6.54
N LEU A 102 10.61 7.06 5.35
CA LEU A 102 9.94 8.24 4.79
C LEU A 102 8.71 8.63 5.62
N ILE A 103 7.90 7.66 6.05
CA ILE A 103 6.74 7.89 6.92
C ILE A 103 7.18 8.49 8.26
N TYR A 104 8.27 8.00 8.84
CA TYR A 104 8.84 8.56 10.06
C TYR A 104 9.31 10.00 9.88
N ARG A 105 10.02 10.30 8.78
CA ARG A 105 10.44 11.67 8.45
C ARG A 105 9.23 12.59 8.27
N ILE A 106 8.19 12.15 7.57
CA ILE A 106 6.95 12.93 7.37
C ILE A 106 6.27 13.19 8.71
N ARG A 107 6.16 12.19 9.59
CA ARG A 107 5.60 12.37 10.96
C ARG A 107 6.42 13.35 11.79
N ALA A 108 7.75 13.26 11.74
CA ALA A 108 8.63 14.19 12.45
C ALA A 108 8.47 15.64 11.96
N ILE A 109 8.36 15.84 10.63
CA ILE A 109 8.10 17.15 10.03
C ILE A 109 6.71 17.67 10.41
N LEU A 110 5.68 16.81 10.38
CA LEU A 110 4.32 17.16 10.79
C LEU A 110 4.24 17.55 12.26
N ALA A 111 4.88 16.80 13.16
CA ALA A 111 4.95 17.11 14.59
C ALA A 111 5.65 18.45 14.86
N LYS A 112 6.77 18.72 14.16
CA LYS A 112 7.49 19.99 14.25
C LYS A 112 6.68 21.17 13.69
N GLY A 113 5.93 20.94 12.61
CA GLY A 113 5.02 21.94 12.03
C GLY A 113 3.85 22.28 12.95
N LYS A 114 3.29 21.29 13.66
CA LYS A 114 2.22 21.49 14.64
C LYS A 114 2.68 22.37 15.81
N ASN A 115 3.87 22.15 16.36
CA ASN A 115 4.40 22.97 17.46
C ASN A 115 4.71 24.42 17.07
N ARG A 116 4.93 24.70 15.77
CA ARG A 116 5.23 26.04 15.27
C ARG A 116 3.98 26.84 14.85
N SER A 117 2.80 26.21 14.85
CA SER A 117 1.52 26.88 14.60
C SER A 117 0.76 27.24 15.88
N VAL A 118 1.26 26.78 17.04
CA VAL A 118 0.68 26.99 18.38
C VAL A 118 1.51 27.98 19.21
N ALA A 119 2.67 28.40 18.68
CA ALA A 119 3.49 29.52 19.17
C ALA A 119 3.37 30.69 18.19
#